data_AF-A0A6B0T994-F1
#
_entry.id   AF-A0A6B0T994-F1
#
_cell.length_a   1.000
_cell.length_b   1.000
_cell.length_c   1.000
_cell.angle_alpha   90.00
_cell.angle_beta   90.00
_cell.angle_gamma   90.00
#
_symmetry.space_group_name_H-M   'P 1'
#
loop_
_entity.id
_entity.type
_entity.pdbx_description
1 polymer ?
#
loop_
_entity_poly.entity_id
_entity_poly.type
_entity_poly.pdbx_seq_one_letter_code
_entity_poly.pdbx_strand_id
1 'polypeptide(L)'
;MCRELNREPAWVAAIKLALTEGAFTTDCVIEEANMRPDRRRTVETVLSTMVERDLLCDTSTPDRYLVGRVLRRTAPDPEQIEHLADEGLHRWG
;
A
#
# COMPACT_ATOMS: atom_id res chain seq x y z
N MET A 1 -8.79 -17.90 12.38
CA MET A 1 -7.90 -16.82 12.87
C MET A 1 -8.70 -15.52 12.82
N CYS A 2 -8.88 -14.83 13.95
CA CYS A 2 -9.71 -13.61 13.99
C CYS A 2 -9.04 -12.48 13.19
N ARG A 3 -9.64 -12.10 12.05
CA ARG A 3 -9.16 -10.98 11.20
C ARG A 3 -8.97 -9.69 11.99
N GLU A 4 -9.79 -9.47 13.01
CA GLU A 4 -9.80 -8.26 13.85
C GLU A 4 -8.47 -7.91 14.53
N LEU A 5 -7.58 -8.89 14.75
CA LEU A 5 -6.26 -8.67 15.36
C LEU A 5 -5.18 -8.27 14.35
N ASN A 6 -5.43 -8.37 13.04
CA ASN A 6 -4.48 -8.06 11.98
C ASN A 6 -4.83 -6.74 11.26
N ARG A 7 -5.20 -5.70 12.01
CA ARG A 7 -5.39 -4.38 11.40
C ARG A 7 -4.04 -3.76 11.09
N GLU A 8 -3.85 -3.35 9.85
CA GLU A 8 -2.68 -2.58 9.45
C GLU A 8 -3.06 -1.10 9.23
N PRO A 9 -2.10 -0.16 9.35
CA PRO A 9 -2.33 1.23 8.99
C PRO A 9 -2.69 1.36 7.50
N ALA A 10 -3.62 2.26 7.17
CA ALA A 10 -4.07 2.49 5.79
C ALA A 10 -2.93 2.75 4.77
N TRP A 11 -1.87 3.43 5.20
CA TRP A 11 -0.71 3.71 4.33
C TRP A 11 0.10 2.45 4.01
N VAL A 12 0.15 1.46 4.90
CA VAL A 12 0.82 0.17 4.66
C VAL A 12 0.04 -0.62 3.60
N ALA A 13 -1.28 -0.73 3.78
CA ALA A 13 -2.18 -1.37 2.82
C ALA A 13 -2.09 -0.71 1.44
N ALA A 14 -2.09 0.62 1.39
CA ALA A 14 -1.96 1.37 0.14
C ALA A 14 -0.63 1.10 -0.58
N ILE A 15 0.50 1.00 0.14
CA ILE A 15 1.79 0.65 -0.46
C ILE A 15 1.77 -0.78 -1.00
N LYS A 16 1.23 -1.74 -0.26
CA LYS A 16 1.09 -3.13 -0.70
C LYS A 16 0.30 -3.18 -2.01
N LEU A 17 -0.90 -2.61 -2.03
CA LEU A 17 -1.76 -2.55 -3.22
C LEU A 17 -1.09 -1.84 -4.40
N ALA A 18 -0.37 -0.73 -4.14
CA ALA A 18 0.35 -0.02 -5.20
C ALA A 18 1.43 -0.89 -5.87
N LEU A 19 2.14 -1.71 -5.09
CA LEU A 19 3.22 -2.55 -5.57
C LEU A 19 2.73 -3.87 -6.19
N THR A 20 1.60 -4.42 -5.74
CA THR A 20 1.10 -5.73 -6.20
C THR A 20 0.03 -5.64 -7.28
N GLU A 21 -0.92 -4.71 -7.16
CA GLU A 21 -2.09 -4.62 -8.04
C GLU A 21 -1.92 -3.56 -9.14
N GLY A 22 -0.95 -2.65 -8.97
CA GLY A 22 -0.65 -1.55 -9.89
C GLY A 22 -1.68 -0.40 -9.90
N ALA A 23 -2.95 -0.69 -9.66
CA ALA A 23 -4.03 0.29 -9.50
C ALA A 23 -5.04 -0.15 -8.42
N PHE A 24 -5.50 0.79 -7.59
CA PHE A 24 -6.45 0.49 -6.51
C PHE A 24 -7.36 1.68 -6.17
N THR A 25 -8.39 1.44 -5.36
CA THR A 25 -9.34 2.45 -4.86
C THR A 25 -9.28 2.58 -3.34
N THR A 26 -9.95 3.59 -2.78
CA THR A 26 -10.09 3.72 -1.33
C THR A 26 -10.74 2.48 -0.69
N ASP A 27 -11.73 1.87 -1.35
CA ASP A 27 -12.38 0.65 -0.83
C ASP A 27 -11.42 -0.53 -0.77
N CYS A 28 -10.53 -0.68 -1.75
CA CYS A 28 -9.47 -1.69 -1.71
C CYS A 28 -8.60 -1.53 -0.45
N VAL A 29 -8.24 -0.29 -0.08
CA VAL A 29 -7.44 -0.01 1.12
C VAL A 29 -8.22 -0.31 2.39
N ILE A 30 -9.51 0.00 2.45
CA ILE A 30 -10.37 -0.30 3.61
C ILE A 30 -10.43 -1.83 3.81
N GLU A 31 -10.63 -2.58 2.73
CA GLU A 31 -10.67 -4.04 2.75
C GLU A 31 -9.32 -4.64 3.16
N GLU A 32 -8.24 -4.25 2.48
CA GLU A 32 -6.89 -4.76 2.72
C GLU A 32 -6.40 -4.44 4.14
N ALA A 33 -6.65 -3.22 4.62
CA ALA A 33 -6.28 -2.81 5.98
C ALA A 33 -7.19 -3.40 7.06
N ASN A 34 -8.23 -4.17 6.68
CA ASN A 34 -9.27 -4.68 7.56
C ASN A 34 -9.89 -3.57 8.44
N MET A 35 -10.13 -2.42 7.80
CA MET A 35 -10.73 -1.25 8.44
C MET A 35 -12.26 -1.31 8.34
N ARG A 36 -12.93 -0.61 9.27
CA ARG A 36 -14.37 -0.44 9.18
C ARG A 36 -14.72 0.54 8.05
N PRO A 37 -15.78 0.32 7.27
CA PRO A 37 -16.16 1.20 6.16
C PRO A 37 -16.42 2.67 6.56
N ASP A 38 -16.81 2.92 7.81
CA ASP A 38 -17.02 4.26 8.36
C ASP A 38 -15.72 5.10 8.47
N ARG A 39 -14.56 4.48 8.24
CA ARG A 39 -13.25 5.14 8.21
C ARG A 39 -12.84 5.67 6.84
N ARG A 40 -13.69 5.56 5.81
CA ARG A 40 -13.40 6.00 4.44
C ARG A 40 -12.76 7.37 4.34
N ARG A 41 -13.33 8.40 4.99
CA ARG A 41 -12.78 9.77 4.96
C ARG A 41 -11.35 9.87 5.53
N THR A 42 -11.04 9.07 6.55
CA THR A 42 -9.69 8.98 7.12
C THR A 42 -8.74 8.34 6.11
N VAL A 43 -9.17 7.29 5.41
CA VAL A 43 -8.37 6.65 4.36
C VAL A 43 -8.12 7.62 3.21
N GLU A 44 -9.14 8.33 2.73
CA GLU A 44 -9.00 9.35 1.68
C GLU A 44 -8.01 10.45 2.07
N THR A 45 -8.00 10.88 3.34
CA THR A 45 -7.03 11.85 3.85
C THR A 45 -5.61 11.30 3.79
N VAL A 46 -5.41 10.05 4.21
CA VAL A 46 -4.10 9.38 4.13
C VAL A 46 -3.64 9.26 2.68
N LEU A 47 -4.52 8.84 1.77
CA LEU A 47 -4.21 8.70 0.34
C LEU A 47 -3.87 10.05 -0.30
N SER A 48 -4.60 11.12 0.04
CA SER A 48 -4.27 12.49 -0.39
C SER A 48 -2.86 12.88 0.06
N THR A 49 -2.53 12.67 1.34
CA THR A 49 -1.19 12.94 1.86
C THR A 49 -0.12 12.10 1.18
N MET A 50 -0.41 10.86 0.79
CA MET A 50 0.52 10.02 0.03
C MET A 50 0.72 10.52 -1.41
N VAL A 51 -0.34 11.01 -2.06
CA VAL A 51 -0.26 11.65 -3.38
C VAL A 51 0.58 12.94 -3.31
N GLU A 52 0.33 13.80 -2.31
CA GLU A 52 1.11 15.01 -2.05
C GLU A 52 2.62 14.72 -1.86
N ARG A 53 2.95 13.53 -1.36
CA ARG A 53 4.33 13.06 -1.16
C ARG A 53 4.89 12.25 -2.32
N ASP A 54 4.19 12.17 -3.45
CA ASP A 54 4.60 11.43 -4.65
C ASP A 54 4.84 9.92 -4.40
N LEU A 55 4.23 9.39 -3.33
CA LEU A 55 4.18 7.95 -3.05
C LEU A 55 3.13 7.28 -3.95
N LEU A 56 2.03 7.98 -4.22
CA LEU A 56 0.95 7.57 -5.11
C LEU A 56 0.75 8.62 -6.20
N CYS A 57 0.17 8.22 -7.32
CA CYS A 57 -0.40 9.15 -8.29
C CYS A 57 -1.92 9.00 -8.26
N ASP A 58 -2.64 10.12 -8.24
CA ASP A 58 -4.04 10.09 -8.62
C ASP A 58 -4.16 9.83 -10.13
N THR A 59 -5.33 9.41 -10.56
CA THR A 59 -5.65 9.32 -11.98
C THR A 59 -6.71 10.33 -12.34
N SER A 60 -6.93 10.56 -13.63
CA SER A 60 -8.11 11.29 -14.11
C SER A 60 -9.43 10.63 -13.72
N THR A 61 -9.39 9.36 -13.28
CA THR A 61 -10.54 8.66 -12.70
C THR A 61 -10.61 8.94 -11.19
N PRO A 62 -11.74 9.46 -10.69
CA PRO A 62 -11.95 9.67 -9.27
C PRO A 62 -11.76 8.37 -8.46
N ASP A 63 -11.21 8.50 -7.26
CA ASP A 63 -11.00 7.38 -6.31
C ASP A 63 -10.15 6.23 -6.87
N ARG A 64 -9.24 6.54 -7.82
CA ARG A 64 -8.30 5.58 -8.38
C ARG A 64 -6.87 6.08 -8.24
N TYR A 65 -6.03 5.22 -7.68
CA TYR A 65 -4.64 5.50 -7.35
C TYR A 65 -3.71 4.53 -8.07
N LEU A 66 -2.53 5.02 -8.45
CA LEU A 66 -1.42 4.25 -9.03
C LEU A 66 -0.17 4.42 -8.17
N VAL A 67 0.81 3.55 -8.38
CA VAL A 67 2.13 3.69 -7.76
C VAL A 67 2.85 4.96 -8.24
N GLY A 68 3.21 5.82 -7.28
CA GLY A 68 3.90 7.09 -7.49
C GLY A 68 5.40 6.92 -7.69
N ARG A 69 6.09 8.00 -8.08
CA ARG A 69 7.49 7.94 -8.49
C ARG A 69 8.42 7.56 -7.33
N VAL A 70 8.11 8.01 -6.11
CA VAL A 70 8.92 7.68 -4.93
C VAL A 70 8.90 6.18 -4.69
N LEU A 71 7.72 5.57 -4.68
CA LEU A 71 7.59 4.12 -4.47
C LEU A 71 8.24 3.31 -5.59
N ARG A 72 8.10 3.73 -6.85
CA ARG A 72 8.76 3.06 -7.99
C ARG A 72 10.28 3.04 -7.88
N ARG A 73 10.89 4.08 -7.31
CA ARG A 73 12.34 4.17 -7.12
C ARG A 73 12.85 3.34 -5.95
N THR A 74 12.00 3.11 -4.96
CA THR A 74 12.34 2.31 -3.77
C THR A 74 11.95 0.85 -3.92
N ALA A 75 11.13 0.50 -4.92
CA ALA A 75 10.82 -0.88 -5.22
C ALA A 75 12.11 -1.59 -5.66
N PRO A 76 12.52 -2.67 -4.97
CA PRO A 76 13.69 -3.44 -5.38
C PRO A 76 13.46 -4.01 -6.78
N ASP A 77 14.51 -3.99 -7.61
CA ASP A 77 14.52 -4.73 -8.86
C ASP A 77 14.30 -6.23 -8.55
N PRO A 78 13.59 -7.01 -9.38
CA PRO A 78 13.37 -8.43 -9.12
C PRO A 78 14.66 -9.20 -8.82
N GLU A 79 15.78 -8.84 -9.48
CA GLU A 79 17.11 -9.41 -9.20
C GLU A 79 17.63 -9.07 -7.78
N GLN A 80 17.29 -7.88 -7.26
CA GLN A 80 17.61 -7.48 -5.90
C GLN A 80 16.76 -8.24 -4.87
N ILE A 81 15.54 -8.67 -5.22
CA ILE A 81 14.68 -9.46 -4.34
C ILE A 81 15.28 -10.85 -4.11
N GLU A 82 15.77 -11.51 -5.16
CA GLU A 82 16.41 -12.83 -5.03
C GLU A 82 17.64 -12.75 -4.09
N HIS A 83 18.45 -11.69 -4.23
CA HIS A 83 19.60 -11.47 -3.36
C HIS A 83 19.22 -11.14 -1.91
N LEU A 84 18.17 -10.33 -1.71
CA LEU A 84 17.63 -10.03 -0.38
C LEU A 84 16.96 -11.24 0.28
N ALA A 85 16.47 -12.21 -0.49
CA ALA A 85 15.93 -13.47 0.06
C ALA A 85 17.04 -14.40 0.54
N ASP A 86 18.19 -14.43 -0.15
CA ASP A 86 19.37 -15.18 0.27
C ASP A 86 20.06 -14.57 1.50
N GLU A 87 20.07 -13.23 1.62
CA GLU A 87 20.64 -12.53 2.79
C GLU A 87 19.62 -12.29 3.91
N GLY A 88 18.32 -12.45 3.63
CA GLY A 88 17.18 -12.17 4.49
C GLY A 88 16.92 -13.24 5.55
N LEU A 89 17.91 -13.54 6.38
CA LEU A 89 17.76 -14.25 7.65
C LEU A 89 17.02 -13.35 8.67
N HIS A 90 15.75 -13.08 8.44
CA HIS A 90 14.81 -12.76 9.51
C HIS A 90 13.82 -13.91 9.67
N ARG A 91 14.38 -15.05 10.08
CA ARG A 91 13.63 -16.10 10.74
C ARG A 91 13.19 -15.52 12.08
N TRP A 92 11.95 -15.02 12.17
CA TRP A 92 11.32 -14.69 13.44
C TRP A 92 11.16 -16.01 14.20
N GLY A 93 12.14 -16.31 15.06
CA GLY A 93 12.08 -17.39 16.04
C GLY A 93 11.25 -16.99 17.24
#